data_AF-A0A4Q4CXK5-F1
#
_entry.id   AF-A0A4Q4CXK5-F1
#
_cell.length_a   1.000
_cell.length_b   1.000
_cell.length_c   1.000
_cell.angle_alpha   90.00
_cell.angle_beta   90.00
_cell.angle_gamma   90.00
#
_symmetry.space_group_name_H-M   'P 1'
#
loop_
_entity.id
_entity.type
_entity.pdbx_description
1 polymer ?
#
loop_
_entity_poly.entity_id
_entity_poly.type
_entity_poly.pdbx_seq_one_letter_code
_entity_poly.pdbx_strand_id
1 'polypeptide(L)'
;MRIACPTCDATYEVPDALIGAGRMLRCAKCAHEWLVQPESPAAPAGPVPAAPAAEAVPPMSAPRRPEPAVPPPEAAAGQQDGRSARIALWAAWIGSGLVLAAAVAGAWAYRDPIMAAWPPAARVYLLFGAA
;
A
#
# COMPACT_ATOMS: atom_id res chain seq x y z
N MET A 1 -12.38 -12.37 5.60
CA MET A 1 -12.58 -10.90 5.61
C MET A 1 -11.71 -10.18 4.56
N ARG A 2 -12.12 -8.99 4.10
CA ARG A 2 -11.39 -8.15 3.13
C ARG A 2 -10.79 -6.93 3.83
N ILE A 3 -9.49 -6.69 3.71
CA ILE A 3 -8.80 -5.57 4.37
C ILE A 3 -8.08 -4.72 3.32
N ALA A 4 -8.22 -3.40 3.44
CA ALA A 4 -7.48 -2.44 2.63
C ALA A 4 -6.27 -1.89 3.39
N CYS A 5 -5.13 -1.73 2.70
CA CYS A 5 -3.97 -1.04 3.25
C CYS A 5 -4.23 0.47 3.34
N PRO A 6 -4.04 1.12 4.50
CA PRO A 6 -4.37 2.55 4.69
C PRO A 6 -3.45 3.51 3.92
N THR A 7 -2.35 3.02 3.34
CA THR A 7 -1.35 3.87 2.64
C THR A 7 -1.42 3.78 1.12
N CYS A 8 -2.09 2.78 0.56
CA CYS A 8 -2.08 2.55 -0.89
C CYS A 8 -3.33 1.87 -1.47
N ASP A 9 -4.35 1.66 -0.63
CA ASP A 9 -5.66 1.08 -0.98
C ASP A 9 -5.60 -0.32 -1.63
N ALA A 10 -4.44 -0.97 -1.59
CA ALA A 10 -4.30 -2.37 -1.97
C ALA A 10 -5.18 -3.21 -1.05
N THR A 11 -5.94 -4.11 -1.65
CA THR A 11 -6.88 -4.95 -0.90
C THR A 11 -6.44 -6.41 -0.87
N TYR A 12 -6.55 -7.02 0.30
CA TYR A 12 -6.19 -8.40 0.56
C TYR A 12 -7.38 -9.17 1.13
N GLU A 13 -7.48 -10.43 0.73
CA GLU A 13 -8.43 -11.38 1.29
C GLU A 13 -7.70 -12.20 2.35
N VAL A 14 -8.11 -12.04 3.61
CA VAL A 14 -7.44 -12.65 4.75
C VAL A 14 -8.45 -13.51 5.52
N PRO A 15 -8.13 -14.79 5.79
CA PRO A 15 -8.94 -15.62 6.67
C PRO A 15 -8.99 -15.03 8.08
N ASP A 16 -10.19 -14.94 8.66
CA ASP A 16 -10.42 -14.40 10.01
C ASP A 16 -9.63 -15.15 11.09
N ALA A 17 -9.36 -16.44 10.88
CA ALA A 17 -8.51 -17.27 11.74
C ALA A 17 -7.06 -16.77 11.88
N LEU A 18 -6.55 -15.99 10.91
CA LEU A 18 -5.19 -15.44 10.96
C LEU A 18 -5.10 -14.12 11.75
N ILE A 19 -6.23 -13.45 11.97
CA ILE A 19 -6.28 -12.12 12.59
C ILE A 19 -6.63 -12.22 14.07
N GLY A 20 -7.54 -13.12 14.45
CA GLY A 20 -7.81 -13.45 15.85
C GLY A 20 -8.06 -12.20 16.71
N ALA A 21 -7.32 -12.05 17.82
CA ALA A 21 -7.43 -10.91 18.74
C ALA A 21 -6.74 -9.61 18.27
N GLY A 22 -6.11 -9.63 17.10
CA GLY A 22 -5.31 -8.53 16.59
C GLY A 22 -3.95 -9.01 16.10
N ARG A 23 -3.59 -8.70 14.85
CA ARG A 23 -2.31 -9.11 14.25
C ARG A 23 -1.68 -7.95 13.48
N MET A 24 -0.36 -7.85 13.56
CA MET A 24 0.42 -6.96 12.71
C MET A 24 0.47 -7.53 11.30
N LEU A 25 -0.05 -6.79 10.32
CA LEU A 25 0.01 -7.14 8.91
C LEU A 25 0.98 -6.21 8.19
N ARG A 26 1.68 -6.74 7.18
CA ARG A 26 2.57 -5.99 6.28
C ARG A 26 2.01 -5.96 4.87
N CYS A 27 1.94 -4.78 4.26
CA CYS A 27 1.45 -4.60 2.89
C CYS A 27 2.48 -5.13 1.87
N ALA A 28 2.10 -6.06 0.99
CA ALA A 28 2.98 -6.54 -0.08
C ALA A 28 3.29 -5.45 -1.14
N LYS A 29 2.38 -4.48 -1.33
CA LYS A 29 2.53 -3.41 -2.33
C LYS A 29 3.40 -2.24 -1.86
N CYS A 30 3.37 -1.89 -0.58
CA CYS A 30 4.02 -0.67 -0.07
C CYS A 30 4.82 -0.86 1.22
N ALA A 31 4.95 -2.09 1.72
CA ALA A 31 5.66 -2.47 2.94
C ALA A 31 5.15 -1.82 4.25
N HIS A 32 4.07 -1.03 4.22
CA HIS A 32 3.47 -0.46 5.43
C HIS A 32 2.95 -1.56 6.36
N GLU A 33 3.27 -1.43 7.65
CA GLU A 33 2.84 -2.34 8.70
C GLU A 33 1.77 -1.67 9.56
N TRP A 34 0.65 -2.36 9.76
CA TRP A 34 -0.44 -1.87 10.60
C TRP A 34 -1.09 -3.01 11.39
N LEU A 35 -1.62 -2.67 12.57
CA LEU A 35 -2.37 -3.60 13.40
C LEU A 35 -3.81 -3.68 12.88
N VAL A 36 -4.26 -4.89 12.56
CA VAL A 36 -5.67 -5.15 12.25
C VAL A 36 -6.31 -5.75 13.48
N GLN A 37 -7.33 -5.08 14.03
CA GLN A 37 -8.21 -5.63 15.06
C GLN A 37 -9.55 -5.97 14.40
N PRO A 38 -10.17 -7.14 14.67
CA PRO A 38 -11.55 -7.33 14.28
C PRO A 38 -12.40 -6.34 15.06
N GLU A 39 -13.26 -5.60 14.36
CA GLU A 39 -14.31 -4.82 15.00
C GLU A 39 -15.27 -5.80 15.68
N SER A 40 -15.05 -6.01 16.99
CA SER A 40 -16.01 -6.72 17.83
C SER A 40 -17.36 -6.01 17.70
N PRO A 41 -18.46 -6.70 17.35
CA PRO A 41 -19.77 -6.08 17.31
C PRO A 41 -20.05 -5.43 18.67
N ALA A 42 -20.17 -4.11 18.68
CA ALA A 42 -20.43 -3.33 19.88
C ALA A 42 -21.66 -3.90 20.59
N ALA A 43 -21.45 -4.48 21.77
CA ALA A 43 -22.53 -4.71 22.70
C ALA A 43 -23.07 -3.32 23.11
N PRO A 44 -24.37 -3.02 22.93
CA PRO A 44 -24.93 -1.75 23.37
C PRO A 44 -24.89 -1.69 24.90
N ALA A 45 -23.98 -0.88 25.45
CA ALA A 45 -23.99 -0.55 26.86
C ALA A 45 -25.23 0.34 27.15
N GLY A 46 -26.23 -0.25 27.79
CA GLY A 46 -27.36 0.46 28.38
C GLY A 46 -26.94 1.44 29.48
N PRO A 47 -27.84 2.31 29.96
CA PRO A 47 -27.49 3.40 30.87
C PRO A 47 -27.08 2.87 32.25
N VAL A 48 -25.92 3.29 32.74
CA VAL A 48 -25.40 2.99 34.10
C VAL A 48 -25.98 4.00 35.11
N PRO A 49 -26.62 3.58 36.22
CA PRO A 49 -27.04 4.48 37.29
C PRO A 49 -25.87 4.91 38.19
N ALA A 50 -25.95 6.12 38.74
CA ALA A 50 -24.88 6.81 39.47
C ALA A 50 -24.76 6.45 40.98
N ALA A 51 -23.50 6.29 41.43
CA ALA A 51 -22.86 6.61 42.74
C ALA A 51 -23.37 5.91 44.05
N PRO A 52 -22.58 5.81 45.17
CA PRO A 52 -21.43 6.65 45.57
C PRO A 52 -20.20 5.99 46.29
N ALA A 53 -19.15 6.83 46.44
CA ALA A 53 -18.16 6.95 47.53
C ALA A 53 -17.19 5.79 47.92
N ALA A 54 -15.93 6.01 47.51
CA ALA A 54 -14.63 5.79 48.18
C ALA A 54 -14.56 4.95 49.48
N GLU A 55 -13.87 3.81 49.38
CA GLU A 55 -13.17 3.18 50.51
C GLU A 55 -11.67 3.11 50.13
N ALA A 56 -10.82 3.82 50.88
CA ALA A 56 -9.39 3.91 50.63
C ALA A 56 -8.68 2.63 51.07
N VAL A 57 -8.30 1.78 50.11
CA VAL A 57 -7.40 0.64 50.34
C VAL A 57 -5.96 1.17 50.34
N PRO A 58 -5.13 0.93 51.38
CA PRO A 58 -3.74 1.35 51.37
C PRO A 58 -2.98 0.65 50.23
N PRO A 59 -2.08 1.34 49.49
CA PRO A 59 -1.34 0.71 48.41
C PRO A 59 -0.31 -0.25 49.01
N MET A 60 -0.64 -1.53 49.02
CA MET A 60 0.31 -2.60 49.26
C MET A 60 1.28 -2.61 48.07
N SER A 61 2.54 -2.26 48.35
CA SER A 61 3.64 -2.20 47.39
C SER A 61 3.81 -3.54 46.69
N ALA A 62 3.29 -3.67 45.47
CA ALA A 62 3.62 -4.79 44.60
C ALA A 62 5.12 -4.72 44.25
N PRO A 63 5.88 -5.83 44.34
CA PRO A 63 7.28 -5.84 43.93
C PRO A 63 7.34 -5.50 42.44
N ARG A 64 8.12 -4.46 42.12
CA ARG A 64 8.34 -3.97 40.76
C ARG A 64 8.99 -5.10 39.95
N ARG A 65 8.17 -5.83 39.18
CA ARG A 65 8.64 -6.78 38.18
C ARG A 65 9.59 -6.01 37.25
N PRO A 66 10.81 -6.51 36.98
CA PRO A 66 11.68 -5.87 35.99
C PRO A 66 10.92 -5.89 34.66
N GLU A 67 10.55 -4.71 34.19
CA GLU A 67 10.02 -4.54 32.85
C GLU A 67 11.14 -4.95 31.89
N PRO A 68 10.96 -5.99 31.05
CA PRO A 68 11.90 -6.27 29.99
C PRO A 68 11.99 -5.00 29.15
N ALA A 69 13.17 -4.42 29.05
CA ALA A 69 13.43 -3.32 28.14
C ALA A 69 13.19 -3.84 26.71
N VAL A 70 11.97 -3.65 26.21
CA VAL A 70 11.66 -3.84 24.80
C VAL A 70 12.46 -2.75 24.08
N PRO A 71 13.42 -3.09 23.21
CA PRO A 71 14.11 -2.09 22.42
C PRO A 71 13.04 -1.31 21.62
N PRO A 72 13.18 0.02 21.49
CA PRO A 72 12.25 0.81 20.70
C PRO A 72 12.11 0.17 19.33
N PRO A 73 10.87 -0.05 18.82
CA PRO A 73 10.72 -0.57 17.48
C PRO A 73 11.41 0.40 16.52
N GLU A 74 12.29 -0.13 15.67
CA GLU A 74 12.93 0.57 14.54
C GLU A 74 11.88 0.96 13.49
N ALA A 75 10.91 1.78 13.90
CA ALA A 75 9.74 2.22 13.12
C ALA A 75 10.10 3.10 11.91
N ALA A 76 11.39 3.42 11.73
CA ALA A 76 11.87 4.27 10.65
C ALA A 76 12.41 3.51 9.42
N ALA A 77 12.69 2.20 9.53
CA ALA A 77 13.29 1.45 8.42
C ALA A 77 12.26 1.09 7.32
N GLY A 78 11.04 0.72 7.70
CA GLY A 78 10.02 0.25 6.73
C GLY A 78 9.40 1.35 5.85
N GLN A 79 9.50 2.63 6.26
CA GLN A 79 8.86 3.73 5.54
C GLN A 79 9.66 4.21 4.33
N GLN A 80 10.97 3.90 4.28
CA GLN A 80 11.86 4.27 3.18
C GLN A 80 11.65 3.36 1.96
N ASP A 81 11.40 2.06 2.19
CA ASP A 81 11.18 1.05 1.15
C ASP A 81 9.93 1.34 0.30
N GLY A 82 8.85 1.83 0.93
CA GLY A 82 7.61 2.12 0.23
C GLY A 82 7.71 3.31 -0.72
N ARG A 83 8.52 4.32 -0.38
CA ARG A 83 8.70 5.52 -1.22
C ARG A 83 9.65 5.25 -2.38
N SER A 84 10.75 4.53 -2.14
CA SER A 84 11.70 4.14 -3.19
C SER A 84 11.06 3.22 -4.22
N ALA A 85 10.24 2.25 -3.80
CA ALA A 85 9.51 1.36 -4.71
C ALA A 85 8.50 2.10 -5.60
N ARG A 86 7.75 3.07 -5.03
CA ARG A 86 6.81 3.91 -5.81
C ARG A 86 7.54 4.76 -6.85
N ILE A 87 8.67 5.36 -6.48
CA ILE A 87 9.48 6.17 -7.39
C ILE A 87 10.06 5.29 -8.51
N ALA A 88 10.57 4.10 -8.20
CA ALA A 88 11.08 3.16 -9.19
C ALA A 88 10.01 2.74 -10.21
N LEU A 89 8.78 2.49 -9.75
CA LEU A 89 7.66 2.18 -10.62
C LEU A 89 7.32 3.36 -11.54
N TRP A 90 7.21 4.57 -11.01
CA TRP A 90 6.95 5.77 -11.82
C TRP A 90 8.07 6.05 -12.82
N ALA A 91 9.34 5.87 -12.43
CA ALA A 91 10.48 6.01 -13.33
C ALA A 91 10.45 4.99 -14.48
N ALA A 92 10.07 3.73 -14.19
CA ALA A 92 9.90 2.71 -15.22
C ALA A 92 8.77 3.06 -16.21
N TRP A 93 7.64 3.55 -15.72
CA TRP A 93 6.53 4.01 -16.57
C TRP A 93 6.92 5.24 -17.42
N ILE A 94 7.58 6.23 -16.83
CA ILE A 94 8.07 7.42 -17.54
C ILE A 94 9.08 7.02 -18.62
N GLY A 95 10.06 6.19 -18.27
CA GLY A 95 11.05 5.69 -19.23
C GLY A 95 10.40 4.96 -20.41
N SER A 96 9.46 4.05 -20.13
CA SER A 96 8.72 3.34 -21.18
C SER A 96 7.89 4.29 -22.06
N GLY A 97 7.20 5.27 -21.46
CA GLY A 97 6.47 6.30 -22.20
C GLY A 97 7.37 7.16 -23.09
N LEU A 98 8.56 7.50 -22.62
CA LEU A 98 9.55 8.27 -23.36
C LEU A 98 10.11 7.47 -24.55
N VAL A 99 10.35 6.17 -24.37
CA VAL A 99 10.75 5.26 -25.46
C VAL A 99 9.65 5.15 -26.51
N LEU A 100 8.39 4.98 -26.11
CA LEU A 100 7.25 4.92 -27.03
C LEU A 100 7.07 6.24 -27.79
N ALA A 101 7.16 7.38 -27.09
CA ALA A 101 7.08 8.70 -27.70
C ALA A 101 8.22 8.93 -28.71
N ALA A 102 9.44 8.53 -28.38
CA ALA A 102 10.58 8.62 -29.29
C ALA A 102 10.39 7.74 -30.53
N ALA A 103 9.86 6.52 -30.38
CA ALA A 103 9.54 5.65 -31.51
C ALA A 103 8.48 6.26 -32.43
N VAL A 104 7.41 6.83 -31.87
CA VAL A 104 6.35 7.51 -32.63
C VAL A 104 6.91 8.75 -33.34
N ALA A 105 7.68 9.58 -32.64
CA ALA A 105 8.32 10.76 -33.21
C ALA A 105 9.28 10.40 -34.36
N GLY A 106 10.06 9.32 -34.21
CA GLY A 106 10.91 8.79 -35.26
C GLY A 106 10.12 8.33 -36.48
N ALA A 107 9.04 7.56 -36.28
CA ALA A 107 8.18 7.12 -37.38
C ALA A 107 7.50 8.30 -38.11
N TRP A 108 7.21 9.40 -37.41
CA TRP A 108 6.61 10.59 -37.99
C TRP A 108 7.62 11.43 -38.78
N ALA A 109 8.81 11.67 -38.21
CA ALA A 109 9.86 12.49 -38.83
C ALA A 109 10.56 11.79 -40.01
N TYR A 110 10.67 10.45 -39.98
CA TYR A 110 11.33 9.65 -41.02
C TYR A 110 10.33 8.89 -41.91
N ARG A 111 9.06 9.34 -41.98
CA ARG A 111 7.98 8.69 -42.75
C ARG A 111 8.37 8.43 -44.21
N ASP A 112 8.95 9.41 -44.89
CA ASP A 112 9.28 9.33 -46.33
C ASP A 112 10.36 8.27 -46.65
N PRO A 113 11.53 8.24 -45.98
CA PRO A 113 12.52 7.19 -46.22
C PRO A 113 12.04 5.80 -45.75
N ILE A 114 11.20 5.71 -44.71
CA ILE A 114 10.60 4.44 -44.26
C ILE A 114 9.65 3.89 -45.32
N MET A 115 8.82 4.74 -45.92
CA MET A 115 7.90 4.36 -47.00
C MET A 115 8.66 3.95 -48.27
N ALA A 116 9.81 4.57 -48.55
CA ALA A 116 10.67 4.22 -49.68
C ALA A 116 11.42 2.88 -49.48
N ALA A 117 11.84 2.57 -48.25
CA ALA A 117 12.58 1.35 -47.93
C ALA A 117 11.68 0.13 -47.67
N TRP A 118 10.43 0.32 -47.24
CA TRP A 118 9.51 -0.77 -46.91
C TRP A 118 8.09 -0.55 -47.46
N PRO A 119 7.86 -0.83 -48.77
CA PRO A 119 6.58 -0.66 -49.46
C PRO A 119 5.34 -1.33 -48.80
N PRO A 120 5.45 -2.47 -48.06
CA PRO A 120 4.29 -3.07 -47.40
C PRO A 120 3.72 -2.24 -46.25
N ALA A 121 4.50 -1.30 -45.68
CA ALA A 121 4.07 -0.46 -44.56
C ALA A 121 2.89 0.45 -44.91
N ALA A 122 2.71 0.79 -46.20
CA ALA A 122 1.56 1.56 -46.69
C ALA A 122 0.21 0.92 -46.31
N ARG A 123 0.12 -0.41 -46.25
CA ARG A 123 -1.11 -1.11 -45.83
C ARG A 123 -1.44 -0.91 -44.36
N VAL A 124 -0.42 -0.79 -43.51
CA VAL A 124 -0.59 -0.53 -42.07
C VAL A 124 -1.05 0.90 -41.86
N TYR A 125 -0.43 1.88 -42.53
CA TYR A 125 -0.87 3.28 -42.45
C TYR A 125 -2.28 3.52 -43.02
N LEU A 126 -2.69 2.78 -44.05
CA LEU A 126 -4.07 2.80 -44.57
C LEU A 126 -5.09 2.26 -43.57
N LEU A 127 -4.75 1.25 -42.77
CA LEU A 127 -5.61 0.74 -41.69
C LEU A 127 -5.76 1.76 -40.55
N PHE A 128 -4.74 2.58 -40.31
CA PHE A 128 -4.77 3.66 -39.32
C PHE A 128 -5.29 5.01 -39.88
N GLY A 129 -5.75 5.05 -41.14
CA GLY A 129 -6.45 6.20 -41.72
C GLY A 129 -5.59 7.43 -42.00
N ALA A 130 -4.25 7.31 -41.93
CA ALA A 130 -3.33 8.40 -42.23
C ALA A 130 -2.90 8.32 -43.70
N ALA A 131 -3.76 8.82 -44.60
CA ALA A 131 -3.40 9.13 -45.98
C ALA A 131 -2.55 10.42 -45.98
#